data_AF-A0A0V1EAV5-F1
#
_entry.id   AF-A0A0V1EAV5-F1
#
_cell.length_a   1.000
_cell.length_b   1.000
_cell.length_c   1.000
_cell.angle_alpha   90.00
_cell.angle_beta   90.00
_cell.angle_gamma   90.00
#
_symmetry.space_group_name_H-M   'P 1'
#
loop_
_entity.id
_entity.type
_entity.pdbx_description
1 polymer ?
#
loop_
_entity_poly.entity_id
_entity_poly.type
_entity_poly.pdbx_seq_one_letter_code
_entity_poly.pdbx_strand_id
1 'polypeptide(L)'
;MCHTERCVWMSIICHSVVTALFLLIYMKSKLYKYGVKMWMLCDVRTGYTLCVHIYTGKIGQKPKREQGKRVVLDLARDLGPVYGINIDHYFMSLNVARALLVQRKTLLGTIRPRRKKVLKEL
;
A
#
# COMPACT_ATOMS: atom_id res chain seq x y z
N MET A 1 5.39 23.66 -19.00
CA MET A 1 6.64 23.32 -18.28
C MET A 1 6.29 22.39 -17.13
N CYS A 2 6.55 21.09 -17.30
CA CYS A 2 6.09 20.00 -16.43
C CYS A 2 7.06 19.83 -15.25
N HIS A 3 6.75 20.41 -14.09
CA HIS A 3 7.53 20.20 -12.88
C HIS A 3 7.27 18.79 -12.33
N THR A 4 8.16 17.85 -12.68
CA THR A 4 8.62 16.73 -11.84
C THR A 4 7.50 15.94 -11.14
N GLU A 5 6.93 14.94 -11.82
CA GLU A 5 6.06 13.94 -11.18
C GLU A 5 6.84 13.20 -10.07
N ARG A 6 6.64 13.60 -8.81
CA ARG A 6 7.22 12.92 -7.66
C ARG A 6 6.35 11.70 -7.37
N CYS A 7 6.74 10.57 -7.96
CA CYS A 7 6.03 9.30 -7.86
C CYS A 7 6.59 8.46 -6.71
N VAL A 8 5.70 7.94 -5.85
CA VAL A 8 6.04 7.03 -4.75
C VAL A 8 5.39 5.67 -4.95
N TRP A 9 6.09 4.59 -4.63
CA TRP A 9 5.63 3.21 -4.81
C TRP A 9 5.30 2.57 -3.47
N MET A 10 4.12 1.93 -3.40
CA MET A 10 3.70 1.18 -2.23
C MET A 10 4.01 -0.31 -2.40
N SER A 11 4.94 -0.83 -1.61
CA SER A 11 5.34 -2.25 -1.68
C SER A 11 4.85 -3.08 -0.50
N ILE A 12 4.57 -4.36 -0.75
CA ILE A 12 4.44 -5.39 0.29
C ILE A 12 5.75 -6.19 0.33
N ILE A 13 6.53 -6.02 1.39
CA ILE A 13 7.78 -6.77 1.60
C ILE A 13 7.60 -7.80 2.72
N CYS A 14 8.22 -8.96 2.54
CA CYS A 14 8.36 -10.01 3.53
C CYS A 14 9.84 -10.11 3.87
N HIS A 15 10.20 -9.93 5.13
CA HIS A 15 11.54 -10.23 5.62
C HIS A 15 11.46 -11.39 6.62
N SER A 16 12.34 -12.37 6.47
CA SER A 16 12.54 -13.44 7.47
C SER A 16 13.27 -12.81 8.65
N VAL A 17 12.61 -12.68 9.81
CA VAL A 17 13.25 -12.18 11.04
C VAL A 17 13.13 -13.28 12.08
N VAL A 18 14.28 -13.73 12.60
CA VAL A 18 14.40 -14.93 13.47
C VAL A 18 13.96 -14.65 14.91
N THR A 19 13.74 -13.38 15.30
CA THR A 19 13.61 -12.97 16.71
C THR A 19 12.20 -12.62 17.19
N ALA A 20 11.16 -12.55 16.33
CA ALA A 20 9.82 -12.13 16.75
C ALA A 20 8.71 -13.13 16.34
N LEU A 21 8.51 -14.18 17.15
CA LEU A 21 7.53 -15.25 16.89
C LEU A 21 6.08 -14.75 16.72
N PHE A 22 5.71 -13.68 17.43
CA PHE A 22 4.34 -13.13 17.44
C PHE A 22 3.91 -12.40 16.15
N LEU A 23 4.87 -11.99 15.30
CA LEU A 23 4.60 -11.20 14.09
C LEU A 23 4.75 -11.99 12.80
N LEU A 24 5.03 -13.30 12.90
CA LEU A 24 5.20 -14.16 11.74
C LEU A 24 3.86 -14.38 11.03
N ILE A 25 3.86 -14.12 9.72
CA ILE A 25 2.69 -14.31 8.86
C ILE A 25 3.06 -15.30 7.77
N TYR A 26 2.15 -16.24 7.53
CA TYR A 26 2.26 -17.15 6.42
C TYR A 26 1.89 -16.47 5.09
N MET A 27 2.79 -16.51 4.11
CA MET A 27 2.61 -15.94 2.76
C MET A 27 2.87 -17.01 1.70
N LYS A 28 1.79 -17.56 1.13
CA LYS A 28 1.82 -18.68 0.17
C LYS A 28 2.68 -18.42 -1.07
N SER A 29 2.74 -17.17 -1.56
CA SER A 29 3.39 -16.82 -2.83
C SER A 29 4.83 -16.32 -2.69
N LYS A 30 5.43 -16.36 -1.49
CA LYS A 30 6.81 -15.89 -1.25
C LYS A 30 7.74 -17.08 -1.04
N LEU A 31 9.01 -16.91 -1.45
CA LEU A 31 10.06 -17.93 -1.31
C LEU A 31 10.20 -18.36 0.16
N TYR A 32 10.31 -17.39 1.06
CA TYR A 32 10.20 -17.60 2.50
C TYR A 32 8.73 -17.49 2.92
N LYS A 33 8.14 -18.64 3.26
CA LYS A 33 6.71 -18.77 3.57
C LYS A 33 6.32 -18.08 4.88
N TYR A 34 7.26 -17.92 5.81
CA TYR A 34 7.04 -17.28 7.10
C TYR A 34 7.94 -16.05 7.21
N GLY A 35 7.35 -14.91 7.54
CA GLY A 35 8.10 -13.68 7.77
C GLY A 35 7.21 -12.54 8.22
N VAL A 36 7.83 -11.38 8.44
CA VAL A 36 7.14 -10.16 8.82
C VAL A 36 6.68 -9.44 7.56
N LYS A 37 5.37 -9.16 7.48
CA LYS A 37 4.79 -8.39 6.38
C LYS A 37 4.89 -6.90 6.70
N MET A 38 5.48 -6.14 5.79
CA MET A 38 5.63 -4.69 5.91
C MET A 38 5.06 -4.01 4.66
N TRP A 39 4.52 -2.81 4.88
CA TRP A 39 4.09 -1.90 3.83
C TRP A 39 4.98 -0.69 3.84
N MET A 40 5.52 -0.34 2.68
CA MET A 40 6.50 0.73 2.60
C MET A 40 6.14 1.69 1.49
N LEU A 41 6.34 2.98 1.77
CA LEU A 41 6.31 4.04 0.79
C LEU A 41 7.74 4.34 0.37
N CYS A 42 8.05 4.11 -0.90
CA CYS A 42 9.39 4.31 -1.45
C CYS A 42 9.35 5.37 -2.56
N ASP A 43 10.39 6.19 -2.69
CA ASP A 43 10.57 7.01 -3.88
C ASP A 43 10.91 6.14 -5.09
N VAL A 44 10.22 6.36 -6.22
CA VAL A 44 10.39 5.56 -7.44
C VAL A 44 11.77 5.77 -8.06
N ARG A 45 12.34 6.97 -7.96
CA ARG A 45 13.60 7.31 -8.65
C ARG A 45 14.84 6.81 -7.89
N THR A 46 14.83 6.95 -6.58
CA THR A 46 16.00 6.67 -5.74
C THR A 46 15.91 5.36 -4.97
N GLY A 47 14.70 4.78 -4.84
CA GLY A 47 14.46 3.62 -3.99
C GLY A 47 14.47 3.95 -2.49
N TYR A 48 14.60 5.22 -2.09
CA TYR A 48 14.59 5.60 -0.68
C TYR A 48 13.24 5.29 -0.05
N THR A 49 13.28 4.63 1.11
CA THR A 49 12.08 4.32 1.90
C THR A 49 11.74 5.52 2.77
N LEU A 50 10.59 6.12 2.52
CA LEU A 50 10.10 7.30 3.23
C LEU A 50 9.35 6.91 4.50
N CYS A 51 8.49 5.90 4.41
CA CYS A 51 7.66 5.44 5.53
C CYS A 51 7.50 3.92 5.50
N VAL A 52 7.45 3.30 6.69
CA VAL A 52 7.23 1.87 6.87
C VAL A 52 6.10 1.64 7.86
N HIS A 53 5.13 0.82 7.48
CA HIS A 53 4.06 0.35 8.35
C HIS A 53 4.14 -1.17 8.46
N ILE A 54 4.46 -1.66 9.67
CA ILE A 54 4.53 -3.09 9.97
C ILE A 54 3.11 -3.64 10.16
N TYR A 55 2.84 -4.83 9.61
CA TYR A 55 1.59 -5.53 9.88
C TYR A 55 1.72 -6.33 11.18
N THR A 56 0.93 -5.96 12.18
CA THR A 56 0.93 -6.57 13.51
C THR A 56 -0.13 -7.65 13.71
N GLY A 57 -0.69 -8.21 12.63
CA GLY A 57 -1.76 -9.20 12.74
C GLY A 57 -3.14 -8.58 12.93
N LYS A 58 -4.08 -9.41 13.39
CA LYS A 58 -5.43 -8.97 13.79
C LYS A 58 -5.42 -8.65 15.28
N ILE A 59 -5.67 -7.39 15.62
CA ILE A 59 -5.98 -6.99 17.01
C ILE A 59 -7.49 -7.17 17.18
N GLY A 60 -7.92 -8.25 17.84
CA GLY A 60 -9.32 -8.61 18.09
C GLY A 60 -9.99 -9.52 17.04
N GLN A 61 -11.24 -9.93 17.31
CA GLN A 61 -11.98 -10.89 16.46
C GLN A 61 -12.65 -10.27 15.22
N LYS A 62 -12.74 -8.94 15.11
CA LYS A 62 -13.44 -8.29 13.99
C LYS A 62 -12.49 -8.09 12.80
N PRO A 63 -12.88 -8.49 11.56
CA PRO A 63 -12.10 -8.16 10.38
C PRO A 63 -11.98 -6.63 10.26
N LYS A 64 -10.74 -6.13 10.21
CA LYS A 64 -10.46 -4.70 10.08
C LYS A 64 -10.98 -4.22 8.72
N ARG A 65 -12.20 -3.66 8.70
CA ARG A 65 -12.81 -3.12 7.48
C ARG A 65 -11.88 -2.06 6.90
N GLU A 66 -11.71 -2.06 5.57
CA GLU A 66 -10.88 -1.11 4.82
C GLU A 66 -9.40 -1.00 5.26
N GLN A 67 -8.76 -2.08 5.73
CA GLN A 67 -7.34 -2.06 6.11
C GLN A 67 -6.43 -1.41 5.06
N GLY A 68 -6.63 -1.76 3.78
CA GLY A 68 -5.84 -1.21 2.69
C GLY A 68 -5.93 0.32 2.59
N LYS A 69 -7.12 0.89 2.80
CA LYS A 69 -7.31 2.34 2.76
C LYS A 69 -6.58 3.03 3.91
N ARG A 70 -6.72 2.50 5.12
CA ARG A 70 -6.04 3.07 6.30
C ARG A 70 -4.53 3.07 6.11
N VAL A 71 -3.97 1.94 5.68
CA VAL A 71 -2.53 1.81 5.44
C VAL A 71 -2.04 2.83 4.41
N VAL A 72 -2.78 2.99 3.30
CA VAL A 72 -2.42 3.96 2.25
C VAL A 72 -2.45 5.39 2.78
N LEU A 73 -3.49 5.76 3.51
CA LEU A 73 -3.61 7.11 4.07
C LEU A 73 -2.60 7.39 5.18
N ASP A 74 -2.28 6.38 6.00
CA ASP A 74 -1.27 6.50 7.05
C ASP A 74 0.14 6.67 6.43
N LEU A 75 0.47 5.89 5.39
CA LEU A 75 1.75 6.03 4.67
C LEU A 75 1.85 7.33 3.89
N ALA A 76 0.75 7.80 3.30
CA ALA A 76 0.71 9.04 2.54
C ALA A 76 0.53 10.29 3.42
N ARG A 77 0.40 10.16 4.74
CA ARG A 77 0.06 11.26 5.65
C ARG A 77 1.10 12.37 5.62
N ASP A 78 2.36 11.98 5.72
CA ASP A 78 3.50 12.89 5.81
C ASP A 78 4.01 13.33 4.42
N LEU A 79 3.36 12.82 3.35
CA LEU A 79 3.65 13.20 1.99
C LEU A 79 2.95 14.53 1.66
N GLY A 80 3.73 15.50 1.17
CA GLY A 80 3.23 16.81 0.77
C GLY A 80 2.17 16.76 -0.34
N PRO A 81 1.55 17.91 -0.67
CA PRO A 81 0.66 18.00 -1.83
C PRO A 81 1.43 17.77 -3.14
N VAL A 82 0.74 17.35 -4.20
CA VAL A 82 1.29 17.21 -5.58
C VAL A 82 2.15 15.95 -5.82
N TYR A 83 2.11 14.95 -4.95
CA TYR A 83 2.75 13.65 -5.21
C TYR A 83 1.82 12.68 -5.96
N GLY A 84 2.39 11.94 -6.91
CA GLY A 84 1.76 10.79 -7.54
C GLY A 84 2.02 9.53 -6.73
N ILE A 85 0.98 8.79 -6.37
CA ILE A 85 1.09 7.55 -5.60
C ILE A 85 0.79 6.37 -6.52
N ASN A 86 1.76 5.48 -6.65
CA ASN A 86 1.63 4.21 -7.34
C ASN A 86 1.35 3.11 -6.32
N ILE A 87 0.17 2.50 -6.40
CA ILE A 87 -0.24 1.42 -5.50
C ILE A 87 -0.45 0.10 -6.25
N ASP A 88 -0.29 -1.01 -5.52
CA ASP A 88 -0.67 -2.31 -6.02
C ASP A 88 -2.21 -2.46 -6.15
N HIS A 89 -2.63 -3.50 -6.84
CA HIS A 89 -4.05 -3.84 -6.98
C HIS A 89 -4.74 -4.23 -5.66
N TYR A 90 -3.97 -4.64 -4.64
CA TYR A 90 -4.49 -5.06 -3.35
C TYR A 90 -5.07 -3.84 -2.60
N PHE A 91 -4.38 -2.71 -2.67
CA PHE A 91 -4.83 -1.43 -2.12
C PHE A 91 -5.83 -0.69 -3.00
N MET A 92 -5.87 -0.98 -4.31
CA MET A 92 -6.68 -0.22 -5.25
C MET A 92 -8.19 -0.28 -4.95
N SER A 93 -8.77 0.87 -4.61
CA SER A 93 -10.21 1.03 -4.38
C SER A 93 -10.67 2.47 -4.66
N LEU A 94 -11.92 2.64 -5.08
CA LEU A 94 -12.48 3.97 -5.33
C LEU A 94 -12.51 4.86 -4.07
N ASN A 95 -12.69 4.26 -2.90
CA ASN A 95 -12.67 5.00 -1.64
C ASN A 95 -11.28 5.56 -1.33
N VAL A 96 -10.21 4.85 -1.70
CA VAL A 96 -8.83 5.33 -1.60
C VAL A 96 -8.57 6.44 -2.61
N ALA A 97 -8.97 6.23 -3.87
CA ALA A 97 -8.81 7.22 -4.93
C ALA A 97 -9.45 8.57 -4.55
N ARG A 98 -10.71 8.54 -4.07
CA ARG A 98 -11.42 9.75 -3.62
C ARG A 98 -10.72 10.43 -2.43
N ALA A 99 -10.25 9.65 -1.46
CA ALA A 99 -9.57 10.21 -0.29
C ALA A 99 -8.24 10.89 -0.65
N LEU A 100 -7.48 10.32 -1.59
CA LEU A 100 -6.23 10.90 -2.07
C LEU A 100 -6.47 12.13 -2.95
N LEU A 101 -7.56 12.14 -3.74
CA LEU A 101 -7.93 13.28 -4.56
C LEU A 101 -8.23 14.53 -3.73
N VAL A 102 -8.92 14.37 -2.59
CA VAL A 102 -9.16 15.48 -1.63
C VAL A 102 -7.84 16.05 -1.09
N GLN A 103 -6.80 15.21 -0.96
CA GLN A 103 -5.46 15.62 -0.54
C GLN A 103 -4.59 16.17 -1.69
N ARG A 104 -5.15 16.38 -2.89
CA ARG A 104 -4.42 16.80 -4.10
C ARG A 104 -3.27 15.85 -4.47
N LYS A 105 -3.51 14.54 -4.32
CA LYS A 105 -2.58 13.47 -4.69
C LYS A 105 -3.17 12.65 -5.82
N THR A 106 -2.35 12.35 -6.82
CA THR A 106 -2.75 11.53 -7.97
C THR A 106 -2.56 10.06 -7.61
N LEU A 107 -3.46 9.19 -8.07
CA LEU A 107 -3.37 7.75 -7.82
C LEU A 107 -3.23 7.00 -9.13
N LEU A 108 -2.22 6.15 -9.21
CA LEU A 108 -2.02 5.22 -10.32
C LEU A 108 -1.84 3.81 -9.75
N GLY A 109 -2.40 2.83 -10.44
CA GLY A 109 -2.37 1.45 -9.96
C GLY A 109 -3.18 0.54 -10.86
N THR A 110 -2.94 -0.76 -10.73
CA THR A 110 -3.65 -1.77 -11.51
C THR A 110 -4.98 -2.11 -10.86
N ILE A 111 -6.01 -2.24 -11.69
CA ILE A 111 -7.35 -2.62 -11.26
C ILE A 111 -7.56 -4.09 -11.64
N ARG A 112 -7.98 -4.94 -10.68
CA ARG A 112 -8.41 -6.30 -11.02
C ARG A 112 -9.78 -6.26 -11.71
N PRO A 113 -9.97 -6.97 -12.84
CA PRO A 113 -11.25 -6.97 -13.58
C PRO A 113 -12.47 -7.39 -12.74
N ARG A 114 -12.27 -8.26 -11.73
CA ARG A 114 -13.35 -8.75 -10.86
C ARG A 114 -13.77 -7.78 -9.74
N ARG A 115 -13.28 -6.54 -9.70
CA ARG A 115 -13.71 -5.54 -8.69
C ARG A 115 -15.10 -5.01 -9.06
N LYS A 116 -16.05 -5.12 -8.13
CA LYS A 116 -17.50 -4.77 -8.28
C LYS A 116 -17.83 -3.35 -8.79
N LYS A 117 -16.86 -2.44 -8.90
CA LYS A 117 -17.07 -1.02 -9.25
C LYS A 117 -16.31 -0.57 -10.51
N VAL A 118 -15.79 -1.52 -11.28
CA VAL A 118 -15.09 -1.28 -12.54
C VAL A 118 -16.09 -1.63 -13.62
N LEU A 119 -16.40 -0.68 -14.50
CA LEU A 119 -17.21 -0.94 -15.68
C LEU A 119 -16.52 -2.06 -16.47
N LYS A 120 -17.28 -3.09 -16.86
CA LYS A 120 -16.76 -4.29 -17.55
C LYS A 120 -16.37 -4.02 -19.02
N GLU A 121 -16.39 -2.76 -19.45
CA GLU A 121 -16.18 -2.34 -20.84
C GLU A 121 -14.86 -1.60 -21.05
N LEU A 122 -13.81 -2.05 -20.36
CA LEU A 122 -12.42 -1.68 -20.64
C LEU A 122 -11.64 -2.92 -21.06
#